data_AF-A0A6P8YG20-F1
#
_entry.id   AF-A0A6P8YG20-F1
#
_cell.length_a   1.000
_cell.length_b   1.000
_cell.length_c   1.000
_cell.angle_alpha   90.00
_cell.angle_beta   90.00
_cell.angle_gamma   90.00
#
_symmetry.space_group_name_H-M   'P 1'
#
loop_
_entity.id
_entity.type
_entity.pdbx_description
1 polymer ?
#
loop_
_entity_poly.entity_id
_entity_poly.type
_entity_poly.pdbx_seq_one_letter_code
_entity_poly.pdbx_strand_id
1 'polypeptide(L)'
;MSMDAVWKQLSCPSLWEESNGLPCIPMPLSVASNVFDELDASPTPWHRVLDMISVAYAYCTHKRQADAIALLRDCYVYLLPQPYCQHDCALLKQYRPAMRHVLDSFWAVLEWGRTEATTPSPMLLAFINTITPFQHLSPDLQAAVHAIHGGVTKIQHDVALSYLERCIMMNRLEGEWHWMKGNSFWCGDSAVEHLRMAHRLRPGPHTALTLAENLPLDKCRAEVAELLGEVLRLYPDHPYVLSHAGRLLLRVHGKTKTMFAEAERLLLRCRAAIGDRCFLRLRLGYLIQEQGGRADEAKRHYETACRLNPADAGNIRMNYMGDYSNCVPISLDNLSRMFK
;
A
#
# COMPACT_ATOMS: atom_id res chain seq x y z
N MET A 1 25.12 -3.93 -28.68
CA MET A 1 23.68 -3.92 -28.37
C MET A 1 23.26 -2.46 -28.24
N SER A 2 22.16 -2.02 -28.87
CA SER A 2 21.68 -0.64 -28.65
C SER A 2 21.24 -0.47 -27.19
N MET A 3 21.36 0.74 -26.64
CA MET A 3 20.89 1.02 -25.28
C MET A 3 19.40 0.71 -25.14
N ASP A 4 18.60 0.95 -26.17
CA ASP A 4 17.17 0.59 -26.19
C ASP A 4 16.95 -0.91 -25.95
N ALA A 5 17.79 -1.77 -26.52
CA ALA A 5 17.70 -3.21 -26.32
C ALA A 5 18.12 -3.64 -24.91
N VAL A 6 19.02 -2.89 -24.26
CA VAL A 6 19.39 -3.08 -22.85
C VAL A 6 18.22 -2.67 -21.95
N TRP A 7 17.66 -1.48 -22.17
CA TRP A 7 16.59 -0.92 -21.34
C TRP A 7 15.29 -1.73 -21.41
N LYS A 8 14.96 -2.29 -22.58
CA LYS A 8 13.80 -3.18 -22.75
C LYS A 8 13.85 -4.47 -21.93
N GLN A 9 15.02 -4.84 -21.40
CA GLN A 9 15.19 -6.03 -20.54
C GLN A 9 14.99 -5.72 -19.06
N LEU A 10 15.01 -4.44 -18.67
CA LEU A 10 14.82 -4.00 -17.29
C LEU A 10 13.35 -3.82 -16.96
N SER A 11 12.98 -4.16 -15.72
CA SER A 11 11.61 -3.95 -15.22
C SER A 11 11.57 -2.74 -14.30
N CYS A 12 11.82 -1.55 -14.85
CA CYS A 12 11.78 -0.28 -14.14
C CYS A 12 10.40 0.40 -14.27
N PRO A 13 9.79 0.92 -13.17
CA PRO A 13 8.54 1.69 -13.23
C PRO A 13 8.49 2.77 -14.31
N SER A 14 9.59 3.49 -14.52
CA SER A 14 9.68 4.56 -15.53
C SER A 14 9.80 4.07 -16.97
N LEU A 15 10.03 2.77 -17.16
CA LEU A 15 10.15 2.12 -18.47
C LEU A 15 8.95 1.22 -18.78
N TRP A 16 7.99 1.11 -17.86
CA TRP A 16 6.80 0.30 -18.13
C TRP A 16 5.90 1.02 -19.12
N GLU A 17 5.97 0.55 -20.37
CA GLU A 17 4.98 0.83 -21.39
C GLU A 17 3.71 0.05 -21.08
N GLU A 18 2.55 0.69 -21.25
CA GLU A 18 1.26 0.01 -21.16
C GLU A 18 1.11 -1.01 -22.29
N SER A 19 0.21 -1.98 -22.13
CA SER A 19 -0.20 -2.86 -23.23
C SER A 19 -0.71 -2.12 -24.46
N ASN A 20 -1.09 -0.85 -24.29
CA ASN A 20 -1.62 0.03 -25.32
C ASN A 20 -0.60 1.11 -25.74
N GLY A 21 0.65 1.05 -25.26
CA GLY A 21 1.72 2.00 -25.59
C GLY A 21 1.65 3.35 -24.86
N LEU A 22 0.75 3.51 -23.89
CA LEU A 22 0.72 4.69 -23.02
C LEU A 22 1.73 4.55 -21.87
N PRO A 23 2.26 5.66 -21.33
CA PRO A 23 3.22 5.61 -20.23
C PRO A 23 2.50 5.35 -18.89
N CYS A 24 3.14 4.58 -18.02
CA CYS A 24 2.69 4.43 -16.64
C CYS A 24 2.59 5.80 -15.93
N ILE A 25 1.40 6.13 -15.43
CA ILE A 25 1.13 7.37 -14.71
C ILE A 25 1.58 7.18 -13.25
N PRO A 26 2.52 7.99 -12.75
CA PRO A 26 2.90 7.96 -11.34
C PRO A 26 1.75 8.44 -10.46
N MET A 27 1.69 7.95 -9.22
CA MET A 27 0.75 8.52 -8.25
C MET A 27 1.03 10.01 -7.99
N PRO A 28 0.00 10.84 -7.78
CA PRO A 28 0.18 12.22 -7.36
C PRO A 28 1.00 12.32 -6.07
N LEU A 29 1.78 13.39 -5.89
CA LEU A 29 2.59 13.58 -4.67
C LEU A 29 1.76 13.59 -3.38
N SER A 30 0.52 14.06 -3.42
CA SER A 30 -0.39 13.99 -2.26
C SER A 30 -0.67 12.53 -1.88
N VAL A 31 -1.00 11.68 -2.85
CA VAL A 31 -1.22 10.25 -2.63
C VAL A 31 0.06 9.58 -2.14
N ALA A 32 1.22 9.91 -2.73
CA ALA A 32 2.51 9.39 -2.29
C ALA A 32 2.84 9.78 -0.84
N SER A 33 2.50 11.01 -0.43
CA SER A 33 2.65 11.47 0.95
C SER A 33 1.83 10.64 1.93
N ASN A 34 0.61 10.28 1.54
CA ASN A 34 -0.29 9.46 2.37
C ASN A 34 0.22 8.03 2.51
N VAL A 35 0.62 7.43 1.38
CA VAL A 35 1.22 6.09 1.38
C VAL A 35 2.49 6.06 2.23
N PHE A 36 3.30 7.11 2.17
CA PHE A 36 4.51 7.23 2.98
C PHE A 36 4.19 7.29 4.50
N ASP A 37 3.16 8.03 4.91
CA ASP A 37 2.72 8.11 6.31
C ASP A 37 2.20 6.77 6.87
N GLU A 38 1.70 5.89 5.99
CA GLU A 38 1.16 4.57 6.34
C GLU A 38 2.20 3.42 6.33
N LEU A 39 3.46 3.65 5.93
CA LEU A 39 4.48 2.58 5.77
C LEU A 39 4.74 1.76 7.04
N ASP A 40 4.64 2.39 8.22
CA ASP A 40 4.81 1.68 9.50
C ASP A 40 3.59 0.84 9.90
N ALA A 41 2.46 1.06 9.24
CA ALA A 41 1.27 0.25 9.36
C ALA A 41 1.05 -0.69 8.18
N SER A 42 2.01 -0.87 7.27
CA SER A 42 1.90 -1.86 6.20
C SER A 42 1.68 -3.27 6.77
N PRO A 43 0.84 -4.10 6.13
CA PRO A 43 0.47 -5.40 6.69
C PRO A 43 1.61 -6.43 6.66
N THR A 44 2.50 -6.36 5.67
CA THR A 44 3.68 -7.21 5.59
C THR A 44 4.87 -6.42 5.03
N PRO A 45 6.12 -6.90 5.22
CA PRO A 45 7.29 -6.28 4.60
C PRO A 45 7.22 -6.21 3.06
N TRP A 46 6.54 -7.17 2.41
CA TRP A 46 6.30 -7.12 0.96
C TRP A 46 5.53 -5.86 0.57
N HIS A 47 4.39 -5.60 1.23
CA HIS A 47 3.58 -4.40 0.97
C HIS A 47 4.34 -3.12 1.26
N ARG A 48 5.12 -3.11 2.34
CA ARG A 48 5.94 -1.94 2.69
C ARG A 48 6.92 -1.59 1.57
N VAL A 49 7.68 -2.58 1.07
CA VAL A 49 8.63 -2.34 -0.03
C VAL A 49 7.90 -1.93 -1.31
N LEU A 50 6.75 -2.53 -1.60
CA LEU A 50 5.92 -2.17 -2.76
C LEU A 50 5.43 -0.71 -2.70
N ASP A 51 4.93 -0.28 -1.54
CA ASP A 51 4.52 1.10 -1.29
C ASP A 51 5.71 2.07 -1.38
N MET A 52 6.88 1.69 -0.85
CA MET A 52 8.11 2.47 -0.97
C MET A 52 8.57 2.63 -2.44
N ILE A 53 8.50 1.58 -3.26
CA ILE A 53 8.78 1.67 -4.70
C ILE A 53 7.81 2.64 -5.37
N SER A 54 6.53 2.57 -5.00
CA SER A 54 5.49 3.44 -5.55
C SER A 54 5.72 4.92 -5.22
N VAL A 55 6.09 5.22 -3.97
CA VAL A 55 6.44 6.57 -3.52
C VAL A 55 7.74 7.05 -4.20
N ALA A 56 8.74 6.18 -4.33
CA ALA A 56 10.00 6.52 -5.02
C ALA A 56 9.74 6.85 -6.49
N TYR A 57 8.84 6.12 -7.14
CA TYR A 57 8.41 6.41 -8.51
C TYR A 57 7.74 7.78 -8.62
N ALA A 58 6.81 8.11 -7.71
CA ALA A 58 6.20 9.43 -7.64
C ALA A 58 7.24 10.55 -7.41
N TYR A 59 8.21 10.34 -6.53
CA TYR A 59 9.27 11.32 -6.28
C TYR A 59 10.16 11.54 -7.50
N CYS A 60 10.54 10.46 -8.19
CA CYS A 60 11.32 10.55 -9.43
C CYS A 60 10.61 11.41 -10.48
N THR A 61 9.32 11.15 -10.75
CA THR A 61 8.56 11.87 -11.79
C THR A 61 8.33 13.34 -11.45
N HIS A 62 8.34 13.70 -10.16
CA HIS A 62 8.23 15.08 -9.69
C HIS A 62 9.58 15.73 -9.38
N LYS A 63 10.67 15.27 -10.01
CA LYS A 63 12.02 15.85 -9.88
C LYS A 63 12.60 15.83 -8.46
N ARG A 64 12.11 14.97 -7.58
CA ARG A 64 12.64 14.71 -6.22
C ARG A 64 13.57 13.49 -6.22
N GLN A 65 14.57 13.48 -7.10
CA GLN A 65 15.43 12.31 -7.32
C GLN A 65 16.20 11.88 -6.06
N ALA A 66 16.71 12.82 -5.27
CA ALA A 66 17.44 12.50 -4.04
C ALA A 66 16.57 11.71 -3.04
N ASP A 67 15.29 12.09 -2.90
CA ASP A 67 14.34 11.41 -2.02
C ASP A 67 13.97 10.03 -2.56
N ALA A 68 13.79 9.89 -3.88
CA ALA A 68 13.56 8.60 -4.52
C ALA A 68 14.73 7.63 -4.28
N ILE A 69 15.98 8.10 -4.43
CA ILE A 69 17.19 7.31 -4.19
C ILE A 69 17.32 6.91 -2.72
N ALA A 70 17.04 7.82 -1.79
CA ALA A 70 17.03 7.50 -0.37
C ALA A 70 16.02 6.38 -0.07
N LEU A 71 14.82 6.48 -0.63
CA LEU A 71 13.77 5.48 -0.40
C LEU A 71 14.10 4.11 -1.03
N LEU A 72 14.68 4.09 -2.23
CA LEU A 72 15.14 2.83 -2.84
C LEU A 72 16.25 2.18 -2.03
N ARG A 73 17.15 2.96 -1.42
CA ARG A 73 18.16 2.43 -0.50
C ARG A 73 17.51 1.74 0.69
N ASP A 74 16.48 2.34 1.27
CA ASP A 74 15.74 1.76 2.38
C ASP A 74 15.01 0.48 1.97
N CYS A 75 14.51 0.37 0.72
CA CYS A 75 13.95 -0.88 0.21
C CYS A 75 14.95 -2.05 0.28
N TYR A 76 16.23 -1.84 -0.02
CA TYR A 76 17.25 -2.89 0.06
C TYR A 76 17.45 -3.41 1.48
N VAL A 77 17.24 -2.57 2.51
CA VAL A 77 17.34 -3.00 3.91
C VAL A 77 16.35 -4.14 4.18
N TYR A 78 15.13 -4.08 3.62
CA TYR A 78 14.13 -5.14 3.76
C TYR A 78 14.48 -6.42 3.00
N LEU A 79 15.34 -6.34 1.97
CA LEU A 79 15.81 -7.52 1.24
C LEU A 79 16.93 -8.26 1.95
N LEU A 80 17.63 -7.60 2.88
CA LEU A 80 18.65 -8.26 3.69
C LEU A 80 18.03 -9.35 4.58
N PRO A 81 18.79 -10.40 4.95
CA PRO A 81 18.35 -11.33 5.97
C PRO A 81 18.12 -10.60 7.29
N GLN A 82 16.87 -10.30 7.62
CA GLN A 82 16.52 -9.60 8.86
C GLN A 82 16.31 -10.63 9.99
N PRO A 83 17.13 -10.61 11.06
CA PRO A 83 16.90 -11.46 12.23
C PRO A 83 15.68 -11.04 13.06
N TYR A 84 15.14 -9.83 12.83
CA TYR A 84 14.12 -9.21 13.69
C TYR A 84 12.76 -8.95 13.02
N CYS A 85 12.53 -9.38 11.77
CA CYS A 85 11.17 -9.29 11.23
C CYS A 85 10.30 -10.38 11.88
N GLN A 86 9.61 -9.99 12.94
CA GLN A 86 8.73 -10.84 13.74
C GLN A 86 7.42 -11.24 13.01
N HIS A 87 7.16 -10.67 11.83
CA HIS A 87 5.92 -10.86 11.08
C HIS A 87 6.18 -11.33 9.65
N ASP A 88 5.16 -11.96 9.03
CA ASP A 88 5.21 -12.74 7.79
C ASP A 88 6.15 -12.18 6.71
N CYS A 89 7.37 -12.72 6.68
CA CYS A 89 8.37 -12.46 5.65
C CYS A 89 8.39 -13.54 4.57
N ALA A 90 7.49 -14.54 4.62
CA ALA A 90 7.57 -15.70 3.74
C ALA A 90 7.50 -15.24 2.27
N LEU A 91 6.55 -14.36 1.98
CA LEU A 91 6.35 -13.78 0.66
C LEU A 91 7.59 -13.01 0.16
N LEU A 92 8.12 -12.09 0.98
CA LEU A 92 9.29 -11.30 0.60
C LEU A 92 10.54 -12.17 0.45
N LYS A 93 10.70 -13.23 1.26
CA LYS A 93 11.81 -14.19 1.13
C LYS A 93 11.68 -14.99 -0.16
N GLN A 94 10.49 -15.48 -0.48
CA GLN A 94 10.20 -16.28 -1.67
C GLN A 94 10.43 -15.49 -2.96
N TYR A 95 9.91 -14.26 -3.04
CA TYR A 95 10.03 -13.41 -4.24
C TYR A 95 11.09 -12.31 -4.10
N ARG A 96 12.07 -12.47 -3.21
CA ARG A 96 13.21 -11.56 -3.07
C ARG A 96 13.91 -11.29 -4.43
N PRO A 97 14.16 -12.29 -5.29
CA PRO A 97 14.81 -12.04 -6.57
C PRO A 97 13.98 -11.13 -7.50
N ALA A 98 12.65 -11.29 -7.51
CA ALA A 98 11.76 -10.43 -8.30
C ALA A 98 11.75 -8.99 -7.78
N MET A 99 11.68 -8.81 -6.45
CA MET A 99 11.75 -7.48 -5.84
C MET A 99 13.10 -6.80 -6.13
N ARG A 100 14.19 -7.55 -5.98
CA ARG A 100 15.54 -7.08 -6.32
C ARG A 100 15.66 -6.71 -7.79
N HIS A 101 15.12 -7.52 -8.70
CA HIS A 101 15.11 -7.23 -10.13
C HIS A 101 14.50 -5.85 -10.44
N VAL A 102 13.34 -5.55 -9.83
CA VAL A 102 12.67 -4.24 -10.00
C VAL A 102 13.49 -3.09 -9.38
N LEU A 103 14.04 -3.28 -8.17
CA LEU A 103 14.86 -2.27 -7.51
C LEU A 103 16.17 -1.99 -8.25
N ASP A 104 16.90 -3.02 -8.68
CA ASP A 104 18.16 -2.89 -9.43
C ASP A 104 17.88 -2.18 -10.77
N SER A 105 16.79 -2.58 -11.45
CA SER A 105 16.32 -1.94 -12.69
C SER A 105 15.99 -0.46 -12.47
N PHE A 106 15.25 -0.13 -11.41
CA PHE A 106 14.86 1.24 -11.12
C PHE A 106 16.07 2.10 -10.73
N TRP A 107 16.98 1.56 -9.93
CA TRP A 107 18.23 2.22 -9.58
C TRP A 107 19.09 2.53 -10.81
N ALA A 108 19.25 1.56 -11.72
CA ALA A 108 20.04 1.75 -12.94
C ALA A 108 19.50 2.91 -13.80
N VAL A 109 18.19 3.01 -13.96
CA VAL A 109 17.55 4.09 -14.74
C VAL A 109 17.69 5.44 -14.06
N LEU A 110 17.58 5.50 -12.72
CA LEU A 110 17.81 6.73 -11.97
C LEU A 110 19.25 7.22 -12.09
N GLU A 111 20.23 6.35 -11.88
CA GLU A 111 21.65 6.70 -11.98
C GLU A 111 22.02 7.13 -13.39
N TRP A 112 21.44 6.50 -14.41
CA TRP A 112 21.58 6.94 -15.80
C TRP A 112 21.11 8.39 -15.98
N GLY A 113 19.88 8.68 -15.54
CA GLY A 113 19.26 10.00 -15.66
C GLY A 113 20.00 11.14 -14.95
N ARG A 114 20.93 10.84 -14.05
CA ARG A 114 21.76 11.84 -13.34
C ARG A 114 22.97 12.32 -14.14
N THR A 115 23.46 11.52 -15.08
CA THR A 115 24.79 11.75 -15.66
C THR A 115 24.82 12.78 -16.79
N GLU A 116 23.66 13.26 -17.29
CA GLU A 116 23.50 14.05 -18.54
C GLU A 116 24.25 13.47 -19.77
N ALA A 117 24.91 12.32 -19.60
CA ALA A 117 25.79 11.72 -20.57
C ALA A 117 24.98 10.91 -21.56
N THR A 118 25.40 10.94 -22.82
CA THR A 118 24.81 10.11 -23.88
C THR A 118 25.27 8.65 -23.82
N THR A 119 26.29 8.34 -23.01
CA THR A 119 26.80 6.96 -22.82
C THR A 119 26.94 6.60 -21.33
N PRO A 120 26.51 5.40 -20.89
CA PRO A 120 26.59 5.00 -19.49
C PRO A 120 28.04 4.84 -19.06
N SER A 121 28.33 5.21 -17.81
CA SER A 121 29.65 4.95 -17.25
C SER A 121 29.95 3.45 -17.28
N PRO A 122 31.23 3.03 -17.41
CA PRO A 122 31.58 1.61 -17.39
C PRO A 122 31.08 0.89 -16.14
N MET A 123 31.02 1.59 -14.99
CA MET A 123 30.50 1.05 -13.74
C MET A 123 28.98 0.81 -13.79
N LEU A 124 28.22 1.76 -14.34
CA LEU A 124 26.77 1.60 -14.52
C LEU A 124 26.46 0.47 -15.52
N LEU A 125 27.20 0.40 -16.61
CA LEU A 125 27.04 -0.68 -17.59
C LEU A 125 27.36 -2.05 -16.99
N ALA A 126 28.44 -2.15 -16.21
CA ALA A 126 28.77 -3.37 -15.47
C ALA A 126 27.66 -3.76 -14.50
N PHE A 127 27.09 -2.81 -13.76
CA PHE A 127 25.94 -3.04 -12.87
C PHE A 127 24.72 -3.55 -13.63
N ILE A 128 24.34 -2.89 -14.74
CA ILE A 128 23.19 -3.31 -15.57
C ILE A 128 23.37 -4.75 -16.06
N ASN A 129 24.58 -5.13 -16.46
CA ASN A 129 24.87 -6.50 -16.91
C ASN A 129 24.74 -7.56 -15.79
N THR A 130 24.66 -7.16 -14.51
CA THR A 130 24.37 -8.08 -13.40
C THR A 130 22.87 -8.34 -13.21
N ILE A 131 22.00 -7.51 -13.80
CA ILE A 131 20.55 -7.65 -13.69
C ILE A 131 20.10 -8.78 -14.62
N THR A 132 19.44 -9.79 -14.06
CA THR A 132 18.93 -10.91 -14.85
C THR A 132 17.81 -10.41 -15.77
N PRO A 133 17.87 -10.61 -17.10
CA PRO A 133 16.80 -10.17 -17.99
C PRO A 133 15.44 -10.76 -17.59
N PHE A 134 14.37 -9.98 -17.69
CA PHE A 134 13.02 -10.40 -17.27
C PHE A 134 12.60 -11.75 -17.89
N GLN A 135 12.86 -11.94 -19.18
CA GLN A 135 12.51 -13.17 -19.91
C GLN A 135 13.28 -14.42 -19.42
N HIS A 136 14.35 -14.25 -18.64
CA HIS A 136 15.13 -15.34 -18.06
C HIS A 136 14.75 -15.64 -16.60
N LEU A 137 13.88 -14.84 -15.98
CA LEU A 137 13.31 -15.15 -14.67
C LEU A 137 12.40 -16.38 -14.77
N SER A 138 12.28 -17.16 -13.69
CA SER A 138 11.31 -18.26 -13.64
C SER A 138 9.87 -17.73 -13.72
N PRO A 139 8.89 -18.54 -14.16
CA PRO A 139 7.50 -18.10 -14.26
C PRO A 139 6.93 -17.50 -12.96
N ASP A 140 7.30 -18.05 -11.80
CA ASP A 140 6.90 -17.51 -10.50
C ASP A 140 7.49 -16.13 -10.21
N LEU A 141 8.75 -15.91 -10.58
CA LEU A 141 9.40 -14.60 -10.43
C LEU A 141 8.85 -13.59 -11.44
N GLN A 142 8.53 -14.01 -12.66
CA GLN A 142 7.85 -13.16 -13.65
C GLN A 142 6.45 -12.76 -13.15
N ALA A 143 5.70 -13.69 -12.56
CA ALA A 143 4.41 -13.40 -11.93
C ALA A 143 4.57 -12.35 -10.81
N ALA A 144 5.60 -12.50 -9.96
CA ALA A 144 5.87 -11.54 -8.90
C ALA A 144 6.26 -10.15 -9.41
N VAL A 145 7.06 -10.06 -10.49
CA VAL A 145 7.36 -8.78 -11.14
C VAL A 145 6.07 -8.14 -11.69
N HIS A 146 5.20 -8.90 -12.36
CA HIS A 146 3.90 -8.38 -12.80
C HIS A 146 3.01 -7.93 -11.64
N ALA A 147 3.02 -8.63 -10.52
CA ALA A 147 2.29 -8.17 -9.34
C ALA A 147 2.85 -6.86 -8.76
N ILE A 148 4.18 -6.71 -8.71
CA ILE A 148 4.81 -5.44 -8.34
C ILE A 148 4.38 -4.32 -9.29
N HIS A 149 4.32 -4.59 -10.60
CA HIS A 149 3.80 -3.62 -11.57
C HIS A 149 2.37 -3.21 -11.22
N GLY A 150 1.47 -4.18 -11.05
CA GLY A 150 0.07 -3.90 -10.71
C GLY A 150 -0.09 -3.14 -9.39
N GLY A 151 0.76 -3.40 -8.41
CA GLY A 151 0.78 -2.68 -7.14
C GLY A 151 1.24 -1.23 -7.26
N VAL A 152 2.30 -0.98 -8.03
CA VAL A 152 2.83 0.38 -8.26
C VAL A 152 1.89 1.21 -9.14
N THR A 153 1.19 0.58 -10.08
CA THR A 153 0.22 1.24 -10.98
C THR A 153 -1.20 1.26 -10.45
N LYS A 154 -1.43 0.99 -9.16
CA LYS A 154 -2.78 0.85 -8.56
C LYS A 154 -3.73 2.03 -8.77
N ILE A 155 -3.21 3.23 -9.06
CA ILE A 155 -4.02 4.40 -9.42
C ILE A 155 -4.62 4.33 -10.84
N GLN A 156 -4.02 3.56 -11.74
CA GLN A 156 -4.50 3.25 -13.08
C GLN A 156 -5.17 1.87 -13.05
N HIS A 157 -6.41 1.82 -12.54
CA HIS A 157 -7.11 0.58 -12.22
C HIS A 157 -7.04 -0.48 -13.33
N ASP A 158 -7.30 -0.11 -14.59
CA ASP A 158 -7.31 -1.08 -15.70
C ASP A 158 -5.91 -1.63 -16.02
N VAL A 159 -4.88 -0.79 -15.91
CA VAL A 159 -3.47 -1.21 -16.09
C VAL A 159 -3.06 -2.16 -14.97
N ALA A 160 -3.40 -1.80 -13.72
CA ALA A 160 -3.13 -2.64 -12.56
C ALA A 160 -3.81 -4.01 -12.70
N LEU A 161 -5.09 -4.04 -13.07
CA LEU A 161 -5.83 -5.28 -13.29
C LEU A 161 -5.22 -6.15 -14.40
N SER A 162 -4.79 -5.56 -15.52
CA SER A 162 -4.15 -6.33 -16.61
C SER A 162 -2.90 -7.06 -16.14
N TYR A 163 -2.07 -6.40 -15.32
CA TYR A 163 -0.87 -7.03 -14.75
C TYR A 163 -1.22 -8.10 -13.72
N LEU A 164 -2.21 -7.85 -12.86
CA LEU A 164 -2.67 -8.82 -11.87
C LEU A 164 -3.31 -10.05 -12.51
N GLU A 165 -3.97 -9.90 -13.64
CA GLU A 165 -4.48 -11.03 -14.43
C GLU A 165 -3.35 -11.89 -14.99
N ARG A 166 -2.28 -11.26 -15.51
CA ARG A 166 -1.10 -11.99 -15.99
C ARG A 166 -0.40 -12.74 -14.86
N CYS A 167 -0.21 -12.14 -13.69
CA CYS A 167 0.44 -12.84 -12.59
C CYS A 167 -0.40 -14.02 -12.08
N ILE A 168 -1.73 -13.88 -11.98
CA ILE A 168 -2.63 -14.99 -11.63
C ILE A 168 -2.59 -16.09 -12.70
N MET A 169 -2.56 -15.74 -13.99
CA MET A 169 -2.44 -16.74 -15.05
C MET A 169 -1.14 -17.55 -14.96
N MET A 170 -0.03 -16.90 -14.57
CA MET A 170 1.28 -17.55 -14.41
C MET A 170 1.37 -18.39 -13.12
N ASN A 171 0.76 -17.92 -12.03
CA ASN A 171 0.73 -18.64 -10.76
C ASN A 171 -0.61 -18.42 -10.04
N ARG A 172 -1.54 -19.36 -10.24
CA ARG A 172 -2.90 -19.31 -9.68
C ARG A 172 -3.00 -19.68 -8.20
N LEU A 173 -1.93 -20.24 -7.62
CA LEU A 173 -1.95 -20.74 -6.23
C LEU A 173 -1.31 -19.75 -5.25
N GLU A 174 -0.88 -18.60 -5.76
CA GLU A 174 -0.31 -17.54 -4.95
C GLU A 174 -1.42 -16.61 -4.44
N GLY A 175 -1.74 -16.75 -3.15
CA GLY A 175 -2.82 -15.99 -2.49
C GLY A 175 -2.63 -14.47 -2.55
N GLU A 176 -1.40 -13.98 -2.59
CA GLU A 176 -1.15 -12.54 -2.68
C GLU A 176 -1.69 -11.92 -3.97
N TRP A 177 -1.56 -12.60 -5.11
CA TRP A 177 -2.05 -12.08 -6.39
C TRP A 177 -3.57 -11.92 -6.37
N HIS A 178 -4.25 -12.89 -5.75
CA HIS A 178 -5.68 -12.82 -5.51
C HIS A 178 -6.03 -11.69 -4.54
N TRP A 179 -5.24 -11.45 -3.49
CA TRP A 179 -5.48 -10.32 -2.57
C TRP A 179 -5.36 -8.99 -3.31
N MET A 180 -4.27 -8.79 -4.05
CA MET A 180 -4.03 -7.56 -4.80
C MET A 180 -5.17 -7.30 -5.79
N LYS A 181 -5.60 -8.32 -6.55
CA LYS A 181 -6.72 -8.19 -7.48
C LYS A 181 -8.04 -7.90 -6.77
N GLY A 182 -8.35 -8.63 -5.70
CA GLY A 182 -9.54 -8.42 -4.90
C GLY A 182 -9.60 -7.03 -4.26
N ASN A 183 -8.46 -6.52 -3.78
CA ASN A 183 -8.33 -5.20 -3.18
C ASN A 183 -8.33 -4.05 -4.21
N SER A 184 -8.00 -4.33 -5.48
CA SER A 184 -8.13 -3.35 -6.57
C SER A 184 -9.58 -3.11 -6.98
N PHE A 185 -10.48 -4.08 -6.80
CA PHE A 185 -11.90 -3.90 -7.10
C PHE A 185 -12.59 -3.07 -6.02
N TRP A 186 -13.19 -1.96 -6.42
CA TRP A 186 -13.82 -1.01 -5.50
C TRP A 186 -15.10 -1.53 -4.82
N CYS A 187 -15.76 -2.56 -5.38
CA CYS A 187 -16.78 -3.40 -4.74
C CYS A 187 -17.31 -4.45 -5.74
N GLY A 188 -17.83 -5.58 -5.26
CA GLY A 188 -18.56 -6.56 -6.08
C GLY A 188 -18.25 -8.02 -5.75
N ASP A 189 -19.08 -8.94 -6.26
CA ASP A 189 -18.96 -10.38 -5.97
C ASP A 189 -17.61 -10.96 -6.41
N SER A 190 -17.06 -10.47 -7.54
CA SER A 190 -15.73 -10.85 -8.05
C SER A 190 -14.61 -10.49 -7.07
N ALA A 191 -14.71 -9.34 -6.40
CA ALA A 191 -13.73 -8.91 -5.40
C ALA A 191 -13.69 -9.88 -4.21
N VAL A 192 -14.86 -10.22 -3.68
CA VAL A 192 -15.01 -11.13 -2.53
C VAL A 192 -14.51 -12.54 -2.85
N GLU A 193 -14.75 -13.04 -4.07
CA GLU A 193 -14.23 -14.35 -4.50
C GLU A 193 -12.70 -14.37 -4.49
N HIS A 194 -12.07 -13.36 -5.07
CA HIS A 194 -10.61 -13.21 -5.04
C HIS A 194 -10.08 -13.07 -3.61
N LEU A 195 -10.72 -12.28 -2.74
CA LEU A 195 -10.31 -12.13 -1.34
C LEU A 195 -10.45 -13.42 -0.52
N ARG A 196 -11.51 -14.22 -0.76
CA ARG A 196 -11.66 -15.56 -0.14
C ARG A 196 -10.57 -16.51 -0.62
N MET A 197 -10.24 -16.49 -1.91
CA MET A 197 -9.15 -17.30 -2.46
C MET A 197 -7.82 -16.89 -1.85
N ALA A 198 -7.57 -15.59 -1.74
CA ALA A 198 -6.37 -15.04 -1.12
C ALA A 198 -6.21 -15.51 0.32
N HIS A 199 -7.25 -15.37 1.14
CA HIS A 199 -7.24 -15.79 2.54
C HIS A 199 -7.05 -17.31 2.68
N ARG A 200 -7.67 -18.11 1.80
CA ARG A 200 -7.50 -19.57 1.78
C ARG A 200 -6.06 -20.00 1.45
N LEU A 201 -5.45 -19.37 0.45
CA LEU A 201 -4.12 -19.74 -0.05
C LEU A 201 -3.00 -19.17 0.83
N ARG A 202 -3.18 -17.97 1.36
CA ARG A 202 -2.28 -17.32 2.31
C ARG A 202 -3.06 -16.61 3.42
N PRO A 203 -3.40 -17.30 4.51
CA PRO A 203 -4.05 -16.67 5.65
C PRO A 203 -3.08 -15.68 6.32
N GLY A 204 -3.53 -14.45 6.49
CA GLY A 204 -2.76 -13.36 7.07
C GLY A 204 -3.67 -12.22 7.51
N PRO A 205 -3.14 -11.25 8.28
CA PRO A 205 -3.95 -10.15 8.80
C PRO A 205 -4.56 -9.28 7.68
N HIS A 206 -3.83 -9.03 6.60
CA HIS A 206 -4.38 -8.29 5.44
C HIS A 206 -5.43 -9.09 4.69
N THR A 207 -5.21 -10.37 4.41
CA THR A 207 -6.20 -11.16 3.67
C THR A 207 -7.50 -11.30 4.46
N ALA A 208 -7.41 -11.51 5.78
CA ALA A 208 -8.58 -11.59 6.66
C ALA A 208 -9.31 -10.23 6.82
N LEU A 209 -8.58 -9.14 7.10
CA LEU A 209 -9.21 -7.84 7.33
C LEU A 209 -9.80 -7.26 6.05
N THR A 210 -9.09 -7.33 4.91
CA THR A 210 -9.64 -6.86 3.63
C THR A 210 -10.87 -7.69 3.22
N LEU A 211 -10.86 -9.02 3.44
CA LEU A 211 -12.04 -9.85 3.22
C LEU A 211 -13.21 -9.41 4.12
N ALA A 212 -12.97 -9.27 5.43
CA ALA A 212 -13.97 -8.82 6.40
C ALA A 212 -14.55 -7.43 6.05
N GLU A 213 -13.74 -6.53 5.51
CA GLU A 213 -14.15 -5.21 5.03
C GLU A 213 -15.07 -5.27 3.80
N ASN A 214 -14.90 -6.28 2.94
CA ASN A 214 -15.66 -6.39 1.69
C ASN A 214 -16.87 -7.35 1.77
N LEU A 215 -16.98 -8.17 2.81
CA LEU A 215 -18.12 -9.09 2.98
C LEU A 215 -19.43 -8.34 3.26
N PRO A 216 -20.58 -8.71 2.65
CA PRO A 216 -21.87 -8.10 2.93
C PRO A 216 -22.34 -8.42 4.36
N LEU A 217 -22.51 -7.40 5.20
CA LEU A 217 -22.71 -7.59 6.65
C LEU A 217 -24.07 -8.23 6.99
N ASP A 218 -25.09 -8.00 6.18
CA ASP A 218 -26.42 -8.60 6.29
C ASP A 218 -26.39 -10.12 6.15
N LYS A 219 -25.47 -10.66 5.36
CA LYS A 219 -25.35 -12.11 5.09
C LYS A 219 -24.20 -12.77 5.82
N CYS A 220 -23.11 -12.04 6.07
CA CYS A 220 -21.84 -12.59 6.51
C CYS A 220 -21.38 -12.06 7.88
N ARG A 221 -22.27 -11.53 8.73
CA ARG A 221 -21.89 -10.98 10.06
C ARG A 221 -21.05 -11.94 10.90
N ALA A 222 -21.40 -13.22 10.92
CA ALA A 222 -20.69 -14.24 11.69
C ALA A 222 -19.26 -14.45 11.14
N GLU A 223 -19.11 -14.56 9.82
CA GLU A 223 -17.81 -14.70 9.13
C GLU A 223 -16.92 -13.47 9.41
N VAL A 224 -17.48 -12.26 9.33
CA VAL A 224 -16.73 -11.02 9.64
C VAL A 224 -16.28 -11.00 11.11
N ALA A 225 -17.13 -11.44 12.05
CA ALA A 225 -16.80 -11.50 13.46
C ALA A 225 -15.69 -12.52 13.75
N GLU A 226 -15.73 -13.68 13.09
CA GLU A 226 -14.73 -14.74 13.21
C GLU A 226 -13.37 -14.26 12.69
N LEU A 227 -13.32 -13.72 11.48
CA LEU A 227 -12.09 -13.15 10.88
C LEU A 227 -11.48 -12.08 11.78
N LEU A 228 -12.31 -11.17 12.31
CA LEU A 228 -11.87 -10.10 13.21
C LEU A 228 -11.33 -10.64 14.54
N GLY A 229 -12.02 -11.62 15.14
CA GLY A 229 -11.58 -12.26 16.37
C GLY A 229 -10.27 -13.02 16.19
N GLU A 230 -10.10 -13.71 15.06
CA GLU A 230 -8.87 -14.41 14.73
C GLU A 230 -7.68 -13.47 14.60
N VAL A 231 -7.79 -12.39 13.81
CA VAL A 231 -6.67 -11.46 13.61
C VAL A 231 -6.29 -10.73 14.89
N LEU A 232 -7.25 -10.35 15.74
CA LEU A 232 -6.96 -9.71 17.03
C LEU A 232 -6.28 -10.68 18.01
N ARG A 233 -6.57 -11.99 17.90
CA ARG A 233 -5.94 -13.03 18.73
C ARG A 233 -4.52 -13.36 18.25
N LEU A 234 -4.32 -13.50 16.95
CA LEU A 234 -3.03 -13.89 16.37
C LEU A 234 -2.04 -12.72 16.27
N TYR A 235 -2.54 -11.51 16.10
CA TYR A 235 -1.73 -10.31 15.83
C TYR A 235 -2.14 -9.14 16.74
N PRO A 236 -2.14 -9.33 18.08
CA PRO A 236 -2.74 -8.38 19.02
C PRO A 236 -2.08 -7.01 18.99
N ASP A 237 -0.79 -6.92 18.66
CA ASP A 237 0.00 -5.69 18.66
C ASP A 237 0.42 -5.23 17.25
N HIS A 238 -0.09 -5.87 16.20
CA HIS A 238 0.31 -5.53 14.84
C HIS A 238 -0.31 -4.18 14.40
N PRO A 239 0.48 -3.17 13.98
CA PRO A 239 -0.03 -1.84 13.68
C PRO A 239 -1.14 -1.79 12.62
N TYR A 240 -1.00 -2.58 11.55
CA TYR A 240 -2.06 -2.77 10.55
C TYR A 240 -3.38 -3.26 11.17
N VAL A 241 -3.33 -4.28 12.03
CA VAL A 241 -4.54 -4.84 12.67
C VAL A 241 -5.15 -3.83 13.60
N LEU A 242 -4.35 -3.21 14.46
CA LEU A 242 -4.81 -2.20 15.41
C LEU A 242 -5.47 -0.99 14.73
N SER A 243 -4.96 -0.58 13.57
CA SER A 243 -5.51 0.58 12.87
C SER A 243 -6.79 0.28 12.08
N HIS A 244 -7.01 -0.96 11.64
CA HIS A 244 -8.18 -1.37 10.84
C HIS A 244 -9.31 -2.00 11.67
N ALA A 245 -8.98 -2.74 12.72
CA ALA A 245 -9.96 -3.52 13.50
C ALA A 245 -11.05 -2.67 14.16
N GLY A 246 -10.75 -1.44 14.58
CA GLY A 246 -11.72 -0.55 15.25
C GLY A 246 -12.97 -0.28 14.41
N ARG A 247 -12.81 -0.04 13.10
CA ARG A 247 -13.94 0.18 12.18
C ARG A 247 -14.79 -1.09 12.01
N LEU A 248 -14.13 -2.25 11.88
CA LEU A 248 -14.82 -3.53 11.77
C LEU A 248 -15.56 -3.89 13.06
N LEU A 249 -15.02 -3.59 14.24
CA LEU A 249 -15.70 -3.79 15.52
C LEU A 249 -17.04 -3.04 15.56
N LEU A 250 -17.03 -1.75 15.22
CA LEU A 250 -18.25 -0.93 15.18
C LEU A 250 -19.25 -1.48 14.17
N ARG A 251 -18.78 -2.00 13.04
CA ARG A 251 -19.61 -2.58 12.01
C ARG A 251 -20.27 -3.89 12.48
N VAL A 252 -19.50 -4.80 13.08
CA VAL A 252 -19.98 -6.12 13.52
C VAL A 252 -20.87 -6.04 14.75
N HIS A 253 -20.50 -5.23 15.74
CA HIS A 253 -21.16 -5.17 17.05
C HIS A 253 -22.06 -3.95 17.25
N GLY A 254 -22.09 -3.04 16.26
CA GLY A 254 -22.86 -1.80 16.32
C GLY A 254 -22.11 -0.64 16.97
N LYS A 255 -22.62 0.57 16.73
CA LYS A 255 -22.06 1.84 17.19
C LYS A 255 -22.43 2.15 18.65
N THR A 256 -22.11 1.24 19.57
CA THR A 256 -22.34 1.44 21.01
C THR A 256 -21.18 2.19 21.66
N LYS A 257 -21.42 2.87 22.79
CA LYS A 257 -20.37 3.58 23.54
C LYS A 257 -19.19 2.66 23.88
N THR A 258 -19.46 1.41 24.23
CA THR A 258 -18.44 0.39 24.53
C THR A 258 -17.60 0.06 23.31
N MET A 259 -18.22 -0.11 22.13
CA MET A 259 -17.48 -0.41 20.90
C MET A 259 -16.66 0.78 20.40
N PHE A 260 -17.14 2.01 20.58
CA PHE A 260 -16.33 3.20 20.33
C PHE A 260 -15.10 3.27 21.23
N ALA A 261 -15.27 3.03 22.54
CA ALA A 261 -14.15 3.00 23.48
C ALA A 261 -13.12 1.93 23.12
N GLU A 262 -13.58 0.75 22.67
CA GLU A 262 -12.68 -0.32 22.23
C GLU A 262 -11.94 0.04 20.94
N ALA A 263 -12.64 0.58 19.94
CA ALA A 263 -12.02 1.05 18.70
C ALA A 263 -10.98 2.16 18.96
N GLU A 264 -11.26 3.06 19.89
CA GLU A 264 -10.35 4.14 20.30
C GLU A 264 -9.11 3.55 20.97
N ARG A 265 -9.30 2.56 21.85
CA ARG A 265 -8.20 1.83 22.51
C ARG A 265 -7.25 1.18 21.51
N LEU A 266 -7.77 0.56 20.45
CA LEU A 266 -6.95 -0.05 19.41
C LEU A 266 -6.11 0.99 18.64
N LEU A 267 -6.71 2.12 18.26
CA LEU A 267 -5.99 3.20 17.59
C LEU A 267 -4.92 3.84 18.48
N LEU A 268 -5.20 4.00 19.78
CA LEU A 268 -4.22 4.51 20.74
C LEU A 268 -3.05 3.54 20.94
N ARG A 269 -3.31 2.22 20.94
CA ARG A 269 -2.26 1.19 20.95
C ARG A 269 -1.43 1.22 19.68
N CYS A 270 -2.06 1.38 18.51
CA CYS A 270 -1.33 1.54 17.25
C CYS A 270 -0.38 2.74 17.31
N ARG A 271 -0.89 3.89 17.78
CA ARG A 271 -0.08 5.11 17.96
C ARG A 271 1.08 4.91 18.95
N ALA A 272 0.88 4.12 20.00
CA ALA A 272 1.97 3.79 20.92
C ALA A 272 3.06 2.93 20.26
N ALA A 273 2.69 2.05 19.32
CA ALA A 273 3.62 1.17 18.63
C ALA A 273 4.42 1.88 17.52
N ILE A 274 3.79 2.74 16.72
CA ILE A 274 4.44 3.36 15.54
C ILE A 274 4.63 4.87 15.65
N GLY A 275 4.25 5.46 16.78
CA GLY A 275 4.32 6.91 17.01
C GLY A 275 3.13 7.67 16.42
N ASP A 276 3.21 8.99 16.50
CA ASP A 276 2.17 9.86 15.96
C ASP A 276 2.29 9.94 14.42
N ARG A 277 1.18 9.70 13.74
CA ARG A 277 1.07 9.65 12.28
C ARG A 277 -0.18 10.39 11.84
N CYS A 278 -0.16 10.98 10.65
CA CYS A 278 -1.30 11.73 10.14
C CYS A 278 -2.53 10.82 10.04
N PHE A 279 -2.42 9.67 9.36
CA PHE A 279 -3.54 8.75 9.14
C PHE A 279 -4.18 8.27 10.45
N LEU A 280 -3.39 8.06 11.52
CA LEU A 280 -3.91 7.68 12.84
C LEU A 280 -4.69 8.81 13.49
N ARG A 281 -4.21 10.05 13.38
CA ARG A 281 -4.94 11.23 13.87
C ARG A 281 -6.25 11.41 13.12
N LEU A 282 -6.28 11.13 11.83
CA LEU A 282 -7.51 11.14 11.03
C LEU A 282 -8.50 10.08 11.49
N ARG A 283 -8.06 8.84 11.65
CA ARG A 283 -8.92 7.74 12.13
C ARG A 283 -9.47 8.03 13.53
N LEU A 284 -8.67 8.59 14.44
CA LEU A 284 -9.11 9.00 15.78
C LEU A 284 -10.13 10.16 15.72
N GLY A 285 -9.85 11.19 14.92
CA GLY A 285 -10.77 12.32 14.73
C GLY A 285 -12.13 11.86 14.21
N TYR A 286 -12.12 11.00 13.19
CA TYR A 286 -13.33 10.42 12.61
C TYR A 286 -14.10 9.58 13.63
N LEU A 287 -13.41 8.69 14.35
CA LEU A 287 -14.03 7.82 15.37
C LEU A 287 -14.72 8.64 16.47
N ILE A 288 -14.05 9.67 16.99
CA ILE A 288 -14.56 10.54 18.06
C ILE A 288 -15.73 11.40 17.56
N GLN A 289 -15.67 11.87 16.32
CA GLN A 289 -16.77 12.59 15.68
C GLN A 289 -18.00 11.70 15.51
N GLU A 290 -17.83 10.48 15.01
CA GLU A 290 -18.90 9.48 14.84
C GLU A 290 -19.55 9.05 16.16
N GLN A 291 -18.78 9.01 17.26
CA GLN A 291 -19.32 8.74 18.59
C GLN A 291 -20.29 9.84 19.06
N GLY A 292 -20.07 11.08 18.61
CA GLY A 292 -20.82 12.26 19.04
C GLY A 292 -20.40 12.77 20.43
N GLY A 293 -20.77 14.02 20.72
CA GLY A 293 -20.57 14.64 22.05
C GLY A 293 -19.13 15.05 22.41
N ARG A 294 -18.14 14.81 21.52
CA ARG A 294 -16.71 15.14 21.72
C ARG A 294 -16.12 15.96 20.55
N ALA A 295 -16.90 16.91 20.03
CA ALA A 295 -16.55 17.70 18.84
C ALA A 295 -15.17 18.39 18.92
N ASP A 296 -14.88 19.05 20.04
CA ASP A 296 -13.59 19.76 20.23
C ASP A 296 -12.39 18.82 20.21
N GLU A 297 -12.57 17.58 20.67
CA GLU A 297 -11.51 16.58 20.66
C GLU A 297 -11.26 16.05 19.26
N ALA A 298 -12.32 15.72 18.51
CA ALA A 298 -12.21 15.37 17.11
C ALA A 298 -11.50 16.47 16.31
N LYS A 299 -11.85 17.74 16.55
CA LYS A 299 -11.18 18.90 15.93
C LYS A 299 -9.68 18.93 16.22
N ARG A 300 -9.25 18.75 17.48
CA ARG A 300 -7.82 18.70 17.84
C ARG A 300 -7.06 17.58 17.13
N HIS A 301 -7.71 16.44 16.92
CA HIS A 301 -7.12 15.33 16.16
C HIS A 301 -6.91 15.73 14.70
N TYR A 302 -7.91 16.31 14.04
CA TYR A 302 -7.76 16.79 12.66
C TYR A 302 -6.71 17.91 12.54
N GLU A 303 -6.69 18.89 13.44
CA GLU A 303 -5.65 19.92 13.45
C GLU A 303 -4.24 19.34 13.59
N THR A 304 -4.08 18.29 14.40
CA THR A 304 -2.79 17.61 14.55
C THR A 304 -2.41 16.87 13.28
N ALA A 305 -3.37 16.21 12.62
CA ALA A 305 -3.14 15.57 11.32
C ALA A 305 -2.67 16.59 10.27
N CYS A 306 -3.30 17.77 10.20
CA CYS A 306 -2.88 18.90 9.34
C CYS A 306 -1.43 19.35 9.60
N ARG A 307 -0.99 19.34 10.87
CA ARG A 307 0.39 19.69 11.22
C ARG A 307 1.39 18.60 10.84
N LEU A 308 1.02 17.34 11.02
CA LEU A 308 1.90 16.19 10.74
C LEU A 308 2.13 16.00 9.24
N ASN A 309 1.07 16.09 8.43
CA ASN A 309 1.15 15.97 6.98
C ASN A 309 0.18 16.95 6.31
N PRO A 310 0.64 18.18 6.01
CA PRO A 310 -0.20 19.19 5.36
C PRO A 310 -0.71 18.77 3.98
N ALA A 311 0.04 17.91 3.27
CA ALA A 311 -0.35 17.41 1.94
C ALA A 311 -1.48 16.36 2.02
N ASP A 312 -1.51 15.57 3.09
CA ASP A 312 -2.58 14.58 3.34
C ASP A 312 -3.85 15.26 3.84
N ALA A 313 -3.70 16.26 4.72
CA ALA A 313 -4.85 16.83 5.40
C ALA A 313 -5.90 17.46 4.46
N GLY A 314 -5.48 18.03 3.33
CA GLY A 314 -6.43 18.49 2.31
C GLY A 314 -7.30 17.38 1.72
N ASN A 315 -6.89 16.11 1.79
CA ASN A 315 -7.50 14.95 1.13
C ASN A 315 -8.29 14.01 2.07
N ILE A 316 -8.38 14.34 3.36
CA ILE A 316 -8.90 13.48 4.46
C ILE A 316 -10.27 12.85 4.18
N ARG A 317 -11.10 13.48 3.33
CA ARG A 317 -12.49 13.05 3.13
C ARG A 317 -12.68 11.94 2.09
N MET A 318 -11.70 11.67 1.22
CA MET A 318 -11.86 10.67 0.14
C MET A 318 -11.63 9.21 0.60
N ASN A 319 -10.77 8.98 1.60
CA ASN A 319 -10.36 7.61 1.96
C ASN A 319 -11.21 6.97 3.08
N TYR A 320 -11.87 7.77 3.91
CA TYR A 320 -12.49 7.27 5.15
C TYR A 320 -14.03 7.29 5.17
N MET A 321 -14.69 7.92 4.18
CA MET A 321 -16.15 8.09 4.19
C MET A 321 -16.92 7.28 3.13
N GLY A 322 -16.24 6.60 2.19
CA GLY A 322 -16.90 5.69 1.22
C GLY A 322 -17.92 6.33 0.26
N ASP A 323 -18.17 7.63 0.36
CA ASP A 323 -19.10 8.39 -0.49
C ASP A 323 -18.36 9.59 -1.11
N TYR A 324 -18.15 9.50 -2.42
CA TYR A 324 -17.36 10.44 -3.23
C TYR A 324 -18.16 11.65 -3.75
N SER A 325 -19.48 11.71 -3.47
CA SER A 325 -20.38 12.62 -4.16
C SER A 325 -20.48 14.05 -3.58
N ASN A 326 -19.94 14.31 -2.37
CA ASN A 326 -20.04 15.62 -1.69
C ASN A 326 -18.78 15.98 -0.85
N CYS A 327 -17.63 16.12 -1.50
CA CYS A 327 -16.34 16.33 -0.82
C CYS A 327 -15.91 17.80 -0.78
N VAL A 328 -15.80 18.38 0.42
CA VAL A 328 -15.05 19.63 0.68
C VAL A 328 -13.72 19.28 1.36
N PRO A 329 -12.56 19.77 0.88
CA PRO A 329 -11.25 19.56 1.50
C PRO A 329 -11.21 19.98 2.97
N ILE A 330 -10.61 19.17 3.84
CA ILE A 330 -10.36 19.57 5.24
C ILE A 330 -9.09 20.42 5.27
N SER A 331 -9.25 21.73 5.30
CA SER A 331 -8.17 22.66 5.64
C SER A 331 -8.38 23.19 7.06
N LEU A 332 -7.34 23.77 7.67
CA LEU A 332 -7.48 24.53 8.93
C LEU A 332 -8.60 25.58 8.81
N ASP A 333 -8.74 26.20 7.64
CA ASP A 333 -9.78 27.20 7.36
C ASP A 333 -11.19 26.60 7.33
N ASN A 334 -11.35 25.37 6.80
CA ASN A 334 -12.64 24.69 6.68
C ASN A 334 -13.07 23.94 7.95
N LEU A 335 -12.12 23.51 8.79
CA LEU A 335 -12.41 22.88 10.10
C LEU A 335 -13.29 23.79 10.98
N SER A 336 -13.07 25.10 10.92
CA SER A 336 -13.86 26.11 11.62
C SER A 336 -15.33 26.16 11.21
N ARG A 337 -15.66 25.68 10.00
CA ARG A 337 -17.04 25.61 9.49
C ARG A 337 -17.69 24.27 9.78
N MET A 338 -16.91 23.18 9.86
CA MET A 338 -17.42 21.83 10.12
C MET A 338 -17.87 21.60 11.56
N PHE A 339 -17.36 22.39 12.51
CA PHE A 339 -17.62 22.27 13.94
C PHE A 339 -18.43 23.45 14.53
N LYS A 340 -19.05 24.26 13.66
CA LYS A 340 -20.11 25.21 14.04
C LYS A 340 -21.46 24.54 13.82
#